data_AF-A0A7S1ADT1-F1
#
_entry.id   AF-A0A7S1ADT1-F1
#
_cell.length_a   1.000
_cell.length_b   1.000
_cell.length_c   1.000
_cell.angle_alpha   90.00
_cell.angle_beta   90.00
_cell.angle_gamma   90.00
#
_symmetry.space_group_name_H-M   'P 1'
#
loop_
_entity.id
_entity.type
_entity.pdbx_description
1 polymer ?
#
loop_
_entity_poly.entity_id
_entity_poly.type
_entity_poly.pdbx_seq_one_letter_code
_entity_poly.pdbx_strand_id
1 'polypeptide(L)'
;AKVLKGVVPVFDKLTEDGTRFRIYRIGNLEVRTTQEESASEFVGVIFSVRDRAPRSGFPVQVRKLDDERIVKVTEYVEREPQSNWHRFFVVLETDQGSMIVTEQHLDGEVVWEENPANLDDRRSFSKVTRSKECGGDVVVSNMRSFPIAEGTSEGSSSNSRRRYAKEAFSRACGQVVR
;
A
#
# COMPACT_ATOMS: atom_id res chain seq x y z
N ALA A 1 2.44 -2.86 26.60
CA ALA A 1 1.51 -2.50 25.50
C ALA A 1 0.53 -3.65 25.22
N LYS A 2 -0.79 -3.40 25.10
CA LYS A 2 -1.83 -4.45 25.00
C LYS A 2 -1.71 -5.36 23.75
N VAL A 3 -1.09 -4.86 22.69
CA VAL A 3 -0.92 -5.55 21.39
C VAL A 3 0.18 -6.63 21.41
N LEU A 4 1.16 -6.56 22.32
CA LEU A 4 2.27 -7.51 22.38
C LEU A 4 1.96 -8.79 23.16
N LYS A 5 0.80 -8.83 23.86
CA LYS A 5 0.41 -10.01 24.64
C LYS A 5 0.16 -11.20 23.71
N GLY A 6 1.04 -12.20 23.79
CA GLY A 6 0.95 -13.45 23.02
C GLY A 6 1.90 -13.53 21.82
N VAL A 7 2.66 -12.47 21.53
CA VAL A 7 3.70 -12.48 20.47
C VAL A 7 5.03 -12.91 21.09
N VAL A 8 5.69 -13.90 20.49
CA VAL A 8 7.03 -14.32 20.91
C VAL A 8 8.06 -13.33 20.34
N PRO A 9 8.94 -12.74 21.16
CA PRO A 9 9.96 -11.83 20.66
C PRO A 9 11.02 -12.60 19.85
N VAL A 10 11.47 -12.01 18.73
CA VAL A 10 12.58 -12.54 17.91
C VAL A 10 13.95 -12.24 18.51
N PHE A 11 14.01 -11.29 19.44
CA PHE A 11 15.17 -11.00 20.26
C PHE A 11 14.71 -10.70 21.68
N ASP A 12 15.38 -11.30 22.66
CA ASP A 12 15.08 -11.11 24.08
C ASP A 12 16.37 -11.27 24.89
N LYS A 13 16.87 -10.17 25.47
CA LYS A 13 18.12 -10.13 26.24
C LYS A 13 18.02 -9.22 27.45
N LEU A 14 18.79 -9.57 28.48
CA LEU A 14 18.97 -8.83 29.72
C LEU A 14 20.38 -8.24 29.75
N THR A 15 20.51 -7.02 30.25
CA THR A 15 21.79 -6.40 30.62
C THR A 15 22.14 -6.72 32.08
N GLU A 16 23.36 -6.38 32.49
CA GLU A 16 23.89 -6.64 33.85
C GLU A 16 23.06 -5.94 34.94
N ASP A 17 22.50 -4.78 34.62
CA ASP A 17 21.61 -3.99 35.50
C ASP A 17 20.15 -4.48 35.51
N GLY A 18 19.86 -5.63 34.89
CA GLY A 18 18.52 -6.20 34.84
C GLY A 18 17.59 -5.57 33.79
N THR A 19 18.05 -4.58 33.01
CA THR A 19 17.25 -4.02 31.92
C THR A 19 17.04 -5.05 30.80
N ARG A 20 15.79 -5.28 30.41
CA ARG A 20 15.42 -6.25 29.39
C ARG A 20 15.03 -5.54 28.10
N PHE A 21 15.68 -5.92 27.01
CA PHE A 21 15.38 -5.46 25.66
C PHE A 21 14.71 -6.59 24.88
N ARG A 22 13.58 -6.28 24.25
CA ARG A 22 12.91 -7.22 23.35
C ARG A 22 12.67 -6.61 21.98
N ILE A 23 12.73 -7.44 20.96
CA ILE A 23 12.32 -7.10 19.59
C ILE A 23 11.23 -8.06 19.19
N TYR A 24 10.07 -7.53 18.82
CA TYR A 24 8.95 -8.29 18.29
C TYR A 24 8.83 -8.04 16.80
N ARG A 25 8.48 -9.08 16.06
CA ARG A 25 8.16 -8.97 14.63
C ARG A 25 6.69 -9.31 14.43
N ILE A 26 5.92 -8.35 13.94
CA ILE A 26 4.48 -8.46 13.75
C ILE A 26 4.18 -8.02 12.31
N GLY A 27 4.07 -8.98 11.40
CA GLY A 27 4.01 -8.70 9.97
C GLY A 27 5.27 -7.98 9.48
N ASN A 28 5.09 -6.81 8.84
CA ASN A 28 6.16 -5.92 8.39
C ASN A 28 6.64 -4.94 9.47
N LEU A 29 6.17 -5.05 10.73
CA LEU A 29 6.60 -4.16 11.81
C LEU A 29 7.63 -4.84 12.70
N GLU A 30 8.68 -4.10 13.04
CA GLU A 30 9.59 -4.43 14.13
C GLU A 30 9.32 -3.46 15.29
N VAL A 31 8.94 -4.02 16.44
CA VAL A 31 8.66 -3.27 17.66
C VAL A 31 9.78 -3.55 18.66
N ARG A 32 10.53 -2.53 19.06
CA ARG A 32 11.54 -2.67 20.12
C ARG A 32 11.01 -2.12 21.43
N THR A 33 11.12 -2.92 22.47
CA THR A 33 10.69 -2.57 23.82
C THR A 33 11.85 -2.61 24.79
N THR A 34 11.71 -1.84 25.86
CA THR A 34 12.61 -1.84 27.00
C THR A 34 11.80 -2.04 28.27
N GLN A 35 12.37 -2.76 29.23
CA GLN A 35 11.80 -2.99 30.54
C GLN A 35 12.91 -2.94 31.59
N GLU A 36 12.91 -1.91 32.43
CA GLU A 36 13.79 -1.82 33.59
C GLU A 36 13.35 -2.80 34.71
N GLU A 37 14.25 -3.06 35.65
CA GLU A 37 13.97 -3.92 36.80
C GLU A 37 12.73 -3.44 37.57
N SER A 38 11.75 -4.32 37.73
CA SER A 38 10.45 -4.03 38.37
C SER A 38 9.55 -3.01 37.63
N ALA A 39 9.91 -2.57 36.41
CA ALA A 39 9.09 -1.67 35.60
C ALA A 39 8.19 -2.41 34.60
N SER A 40 7.19 -1.71 34.09
CA SER A 40 6.38 -2.21 32.98
C SER A 40 7.12 -2.05 31.65
N GLU A 41 7.06 -3.07 30.80
CA GLU A 41 7.56 -2.98 29.42
C GLU A 41 6.88 -1.86 28.62
N PHE A 42 7.70 -0.99 28.03
CA PHE A 42 7.25 0.08 27.16
C PHE A 42 7.85 -0.04 25.75
N VAL A 43 7.15 0.52 24.76
CA VAL A 43 7.61 0.55 23.37
C VAL A 43 8.52 1.74 23.19
N GLY A 44 9.79 1.48 22.83
CA GLY A 44 10.76 2.53 22.56
C GLY A 44 10.70 3.01 21.11
N VAL A 45 10.62 2.08 20.16
CA VAL A 45 10.57 2.40 18.73
C VAL A 45 9.82 1.34 17.94
N ILE A 46 9.21 1.77 16.83
CA ILE A 46 8.56 0.91 15.85
C ILE A 46 9.18 1.22 14.48
N PHE A 47 9.66 0.19 13.80
CA PHE A 47 10.16 0.27 12.42
C PHE A 47 9.18 -0.43 11.49
N SER A 48 8.99 0.14 10.29
CA SER A 48 8.56 -0.64 9.13
C SER A 48 9.77 -1.36 8.57
N VAL A 49 9.75 -2.69 8.62
CA VAL A 49 10.79 -3.55 8.08
C VAL A 49 10.34 -4.07 6.73
N ARG A 50 11.07 -3.65 5.71
CA ARG A 50 10.94 -4.18 4.35
C ARG A 50 11.65 -5.53 4.31
N ASP A 51 10.93 -6.59 3.96
CA ASP A 51 11.64 -7.75 3.44
C ASP A 51 12.23 -7.34 2.09
N ARG A 52 13.56 -7.43 1.97
CA ARG A 52 14.20 -7.33 0.66
C ARG A 52 13.54 -8.42 -0.17
N ALA A 53 12.84 -8.03 -1.23
CA ALA A 53 12.31 -9.00 -2.20
C ALA A 53 13.42 -10.01 -2.48
N PRO A 54 13.14 -11.33 -2.40
CA PRO A 54 14.16 -12.31 -2.70
C PRO A 54 14.74 -11.92 -4.06
N ARG A 55 16.07 -11.76 -4.11
CA ARG A 55 16.78 -11.66 -5.38
C ARG A 55 16.62 -13.02 -6.04
N SER A 56 15.48 -13.26 -6.66
CA SER A 56 15.23 -14.45 -7.45
C SER A 56 16.12 -14.33 -8.68
N GLY A 57 17.26 -15.03 -8.66
CA GLY A 57 18.13 -15.21 -9.82
C GLY A 57 17.51 -16.09 -10.91
N PHE A 58 16.19 -16.21 -10.94
CA PHE A 58 15.43 -16.93 -11.93
C PHE A 58 14.70 -15.91 -12.80
N PRO A 59 14.67 -16.07 -14.14
CA PRO A 59 13.81 -15.26 -14.97
C PRO A 59 12.37 -15.50 -14.51
N VAL A 60 11.82 -14.50 -13.81
CA VAL A 60 10.40 -14.47 -13.47
C VAL A 60 9.67 -14.46 -14.81
N GLN A 61 8.99 -15.55 -15.16
CA GLN A 61 8.00 -15.49 -16.22
C GLN A 61 7.00 -14.41 -15.80
N VAL A 62 7.03 -13.28 -16.49
CA VAL A 62 6.08 -12.19 -16.27
C VAL A 62 4.72 -12.75 -16.67
N ARG A 63 3.96 -13.18 -15.67
CA ARG A 63 2.57 -13.59 -15.85
C ARG A 63 1.83 -12.37 -16.40
N LYS A 64 1.21 -12.51 -17.58
CA LYS A 64 0.38 -11.45 -18.13
C LYS A 64 -0.86 -11.32 -17.26
N LEU A 65 -1.04 -10.15 -16.64
CA LEU A 65 -2.20 -9.85 -15.80
C LEU A 65 -3.45 -9.48 -16.59
N ASP A 66 -3.32 -9.23 -17.90
CA ASP A 66 -4.34 -8.59 -18.74
C ASP A 66 -5.72 -9.27 -18.73
N ASP A 67 -5.75 -10.59 -18.51
CA ASP A 67 -6.97 -11.43 -18.47
C ASP A 67 -7.51 -11.63 -17.05
N GLU A 68 -6.79 -11.19 -16.01
CA GLU A 68 -7.23 -11.33 -14.63
C GLU A 68 -8.41 -10.39 -14.33
N ARG A 69 -9.36 -10.87 -13.55
CA ARG A 69 -10.61 -10.16 -13.25
C ARG A 69 -10.41 -9.31 -12.01
N ILE A 70 -10.85 -8.05 -12.04
CA ILE A 70 -10.83 -7.18 -10.86
C ILE A 70 -11.94 -7.60 -9.91
N VAL A 71 -11.55 -8.10 -8.73
CA VAL A 71 -12.49 -8.55 -7.68
C VAL A 71 -12.68 -7.50 -6.59
N LYS A 72 -11.74 -6.58 -6.44
CA LYS A 72 -11.87 -5.50 -5.46
C LYS A 72 -11.13 -4.25 -5.91
N VAL A 73 -11.69 -3.11 -5.55
CA VAL A 73 -11.05 -1.82 -5.74
C VAL A 73 -11.09 -1.01 -4.45
N THR A 74 -9.98 -0.36 -4.12
CA THR A 74 -9.87 0.53 -2.96
C THR A 74 -9.16 1.82 -3.34
N GLU A 75 -9.82 2.95 -3.09
CA GLU A 75 -9.27 4.30 -3.26
C GLU A 75 -8.63 4.74 -1.94
N TYR A 76 -7.41 5.26 -2.03
CA TYR A 76 -6.62 5.74 -0.92
C TYR A 76 -6.25 7.21 -1.11
N VAL A 77 -6.07 7.91 0.01
CA VAL A 77 -5.47 9.24 0.06
C VAL A 77 -4.32 9.27 1.07
N GLU A 78 -3.22 9.87 0.69
CA GLU A 78 -2.09 10.14 1.58
C GLU A 78 -1.65 11.60 1.49
N ARG A 79 -0.97 12.07 2.54
CA ARG A 79 -0.35 13.40 2.53
C ARG A 79 1.04 13.25 1.95
N GLU A 80 1.39 14.13 1.03
CA GLU A 80 2.74 14.13 0.47
C GLU A 80 3.73 14.74 1.48
N PRO A 81 4.86 14.08 1.81
CA PRO A 81 5.71 14.51 2.93
C PRO A 81 6.30 15.92 2.78
N GLN A 82 6.56 16.34 1.55
CA GLN A 82 7.22 17.61 1.23
C GLN A 82 6.24 18.72 0.86
N SER A 83 4.93 18.46 0.91
CA SER A 83 3.93 19.42 0.46
C SER A 83 2.64 19.37 1.29
N ASN A 84 1.78 20.38 1.09
CA ASN A 84 0.42 20.36 1.65
C ASN A 84 -0.59 19.69 0.70
N TRP A 85 -0.10 19.02 -0.34
CA TRP A 85 -0.94 18.32 -1.30
C TRP A 85 -1.26 16.91 -0.83
N HIS A 86 -2.40 16.43 -1.31
CA HIS A 86 -2.82 15.07 -1.15
C HIS A 86 -2.51 14.28 -2.42
N ARG A 87 -2.06 13.05 -2.24
CA ARG A 87 -1.89 12.08 -3.32
C ARG A 87 -3.03 11.07 -3.23
N PHE A 88 -3.66 10.79 -4.36
CA PHE A 88 -4.77 9.86 -4.48
C PHE A 88 -4.33 8.71 -5.37
N PHE A 89 -4.52 7.48 -4.90
CA PHE A 89 -4.18 6.28 -5.65
C PHE A 89 -5.26 5.22 -5.47
N VAL A 90 -5.35 4.33 -6.43
CA VAL A 90 -6.30 3.22 -6.44
C VAL A 90 -5.53 1.92 -6.43
N VAL A 91 -5.97 0.98 -5.60
CA VAL A 91 -5.50 -0.39 -5.60
C VAL A 91 -6.59 -1.28 -6.19
N LEU A 92 -6.23 -2.02 -7.23
CA LEU A 92 -7.04 -3.07 -7.85
C LEU A 92 -6.52 -4.42 -7.36
N GLU A 93 -7.40 -5.25 -6.83
CA GLU A 93 -7.09 -6.63 -6.45
C GLU A 93 -7.74 -7.56 -7.48
N THR A 94 -6.98 -8.53 -7.98
CA THR A 94 -7.46 -9.48 -8.98
C THR A 94 -7.92 -10.79 -8.36
N ASP A 95 -8.72 -11.56 -9.10
CA ASP A 95 -9.17 -12.91 -8.72
C ASP A 95 -8.01 -13.90 -8.53
N GLN A 96 -6.83 -13.59 -9.05
CA GLN A 96 -5.62 -14.39 -8.92
C GLN A 96 -4.68 -13.88 -7.81
N GLY A 97 -5.11 -12.87 -7.04
CA GLY A 97 -4.36 -12.31 -5.92
C GLY A 97 -3.30 -11.28 -6.31
N SER A 98 -3.28 -10.82 -7.57
CA SER A 98 -2.39 -9.75 -8.01
C SER A 98 -2.89 -8.40 -7.50
N MET A 99 -1.96 -7.52 -7.15
CA MET A 99 -2.24 -6.18 -6.64
C MET A 99 -1.72 -5.16 -7.63
N ILE A 100 -2.57 -4.24 -8.07
CA ILE A 100 -2.17 -3.22 -9.05
C ILE A 100 -2.46 -1.85 -8.45
N VAL A 101 -1.46 -0.97 -8.47
CA VAL A 101 -1.60 0.42 -8.05
C VAL A 101 -1.66 1.30 -9.28
N THR A 102 -2.63 2.22 -9.30
CA THR A 102 -2.68 3.25 -10.32
C THR A 102 -3.02 4.62 -9.75
N GLU A 103 -2.35 5.65 -10.26
CA GLU A 103 -2.48 7.03 -9.80
C GLU A 103 -2.01 8.03 -10.85
N GLN A 104 -2.42 9.28 -10.69
CA GLN A 104 -1.88 10.40 -11.48
C GLN A 104 -0.93 11.24 -10.61
N HIS A 105 0.29 11.44 -11.09
CA HIS A 105 1.33 12.23 -10.46
C HIS A 105 1.12 13.74 -10.71
N LEU A 106 1.98 14.57 -10.10
CA LEU A 106 1.89 16.04 -10.17
C LEU A 106 2.13 16.59 -11.59
N ASP A 107 3.01 15.94 -12.34
CA ASP A 107 3.29 16.21 -13.75
C ASP A 107 2.17 15.74 -14.69
N GLY A 108 1.14 15.09 -14.16
CA GLY A 108 0.05 14.52 -14.94
C GLY A 108 0.31 13.12 -15.46
N GLU A 109 1.50 12.55 -15.22
CA GLU A 109 1.83 11.18 -15.59
C GLU A 109 0.92 10.21 -14.83
N VAL A 110 0.36 9.24 -15.56
CA VAL A 110 -0.40 8.15 -14.95
C VAL A 110 0.53 6.98 -14.72
N VAL A 111 0.69 6.61 -13.46
CA VAL A 111 1.49 5.45 -13.05
C VAL A 111 0.60 4.22 -12.95
N TRP A 112 1.13 3.11 -13.43
CA TRP A 112 0.54 1.78 -13.35
C TRP A 112 1.59 0.80 -12.86
N GLU A 113 1.48 0.35 -11.61
CA GLU A 113 2.47 -0.49 -10.95
C GLU A 113 1.86 -1.82 -10.53
N GLU A 114 2.45 -2.92 -10.97
CA GLU A 114 2.00 -4.28 -10.68
C GLU A 114 2.81 -4.88 -9.53
N ASN A 115 2.10 -5.40 -8.53
CA ASN A 115 2.62 -5.98 -7.30
C ASN A 115 3.72 -5.14 -6.64
N PRO A 116 3.46 -3.85 -6.31
CA PRO A 116 4.44 -3.00 -5.65
C PRO A 116 4.91 -3.61 -4.34
N ALA A 117 6.22 -3.79 -4.19
CA ALA A 117 6.82 -4.37 -2.99
C ALA A 117 6.59 -3.53 -1.72
N ASN A 118 6.24 -2.24 -1.87
CA ASN A 118 5.98 -1.29 -0.78
C ASN A 118 4.48 -1.04 -0.53
N LEU A 119 3.58 -1.84 -1.10
CA LEU A 119 2.13 -1.59 -1.01
C LEU A 119 1.62 -1.55 0.44
N ASP A 120 2.07 -2.48 1.29
CA ASP A 120 1.61 -2.55 2.68
C ASP A 120 2.09 -1.38 3.54
N ASP A 121 3.33 -0.93 3.32
CA ASP A 121 3.85 0.29 3.94
C ASP A 121 2.99 1.49 3.51
N ARG A 122 2.75 1.64 2.20
CA ARG A 122 1.96 2.74 1.64
C ARG A 122 0.51 2.73 2.14
N ARG A 123 -0.10 1.55 2.26
CA ARG A 123 -1.43 1.36 2.88
C ARG A 123 -1.46 1.82 4.33
N SER A 124 -0.40 1.55 5.09
CA SER A 124 -0.31 1.93 6.51
C SER A 124 -0.22 3.44 6.73
N PHE A 125 0.33 4.20 5.77
CA PHE A 125 0.43 5.66 5.82
C PHE A 125 -0.75 6.40 5.17
N SER A 126 -1.66 5.67 4.51
CA SER A 126 -2.77 6.24 3.77
C SER A 126 -4.11 6.01 4.46
N LYS A 127 -5.14 6.72 4.00
CA LYS A 127 -6.53 6.56 4.44
C LYS A 127 -7.35 6.03 3.29
N VAL A 128 -8.19 5.03 3.57
CA VAL A 128 -9.19 4.56 2.60
C VAL A 128 -10.30 5.62 2.49
N THR A 129 -10.54 6.12 1.28
CA THR A 129 -11.67 7.02 1.00
C THR A 129 -12.88 6.23 0.52
N ARG A 130 -12.67 5.15 -0.24
CA ARG A 130 -13.70 4.25 -0.78
C ARG A 130 -13.14 2.85 -0.98
N SER A 131 -13.98 1.83 -0.80
CA SER A 131 -13.66 0.43 -1.13
C SER A 131 -14.90 -0.28 -1.60
N LYS A 132 -14.76 -1.18 -2.58
CA LYS A 132 -15.87 -1.97 -3.11
C LYS A 132 -15.37 -3.30 -3.66
N GLU A 133 -16.12 -4.37 -3.33
CA GLU A 133 -16.01 -5.67 -4.00
C GLU A 133 -16.67 -5.57 -5.39
N CYS A 134 -15.94 -5.98 -6.41
CA CYS A 134 -16.36 -5.96 -7.81
C CYS A 134 -16.85 -7.35 -8.24
N GLY A 135 -17.82 -7.39 -9.16
CA GLY A 135 -18.36 -8.65 -9.68
C GLY A 135 -17.41 -9.45 -10.60
N GLY A 136 -16.19 -8.96 -10.82
CA GLY A 136 -15.22 -9.57 -11.73
C GLY A 136 -15.45 -9.25 -13.21
N ASP A 137 -16.45 -8.45 -13.57
CA ASP A 137 -16.79 -8.19 -14.99
C ASP A 137 -15.73 -7.38 -15.75
N VAL A 138 -14.86 -6.69 -15.02
CA VAL A 138 -13.78 -5.87 -15.57
C VAL A 138 -12.47 -6.66 -15.48
N VAL A 139 -11.77 -6.81 -16.58
CA VAL A 139 -10.41 -7.37 -16.59
C VAL A 139 -9.35 -6.27 -16.58
N VAL A 140 -8.13 -6.62 -16.19
CA VAL A 140 -6.97 -5.71 -16.12
C VAL A 140 -6.75 -4.94 -17.43
N SER A 141 -6.90 -5.60 -18.59
CA SER A 141 -6.74 -4.95 -19.90
C SER A 141 -7.76 -3.81 -20.14
N ASN A 142 -9.00 -3.91 -19.64
CA ASN A 142 -9.99 -2.83 -19.73
C ASN A 142 -9.56 -1.58 -18.94
N MET A 143 -8.78 -1.78 -17.88
CA MET A 143 -8.27 -0.71 -17.02
C MET A 143 -7.04 -0.05 -17.63
N ARG A 144 -6.12 -0.81 -18.25
CA ARG A 144 -4.98 -0.22 -18.98
C ARG A 144 -5.41 0.64 -20.17
N SER A 145 -6.48 0.24 -20.86
CA SER A 145 -7.01 0.99 -22.00
C SER A 145 -7.83 2.22 -21.58
N PHE A 146 -7.80 2.60 -20.30
CA PHE A 146 -8.46 3.80 -19.80
C PHE A 146 -7.77 5.04 -20.43
N PRO A 147 -8.53 5.96 -21.06
CA PRO A 147 -7.94 7.17 -21.60
C PRO A 147 -7.21 7.91 -20.48
N ILE A 148 -5.91 8.10 -20.67
CA ILE A 148 -5.13 9.06 -19.89
C ILE A 148 -5.84 10.39 -20.15
N ALA A 149 -6.53 10.93 -19.13
CA ALA A 149 -7.14 12.25 -19.26
C ALA A 149 -6.00 13.19 -19.65
N GLU A 150 -6.02 13.67 -20.91
CA GLU A 150 -4.95 14.47 -21.48
C GLU A 150 -4.68 15.63 -20.53
N GLY A 151 -3.50 15.62 -19.92
CA GLY A 151 -2.99 16.77 -19.21
C GLY A 151 -2.78 17.86 -20.24
N THR A 152 -3.64 18.88 -20.24
CA THR A 152 -3.23 20.20 -20.74
C THR A 152 -1.89 20.52 -20.09
N SER A 153 -0.95 21.09 -20.85
CA SER A 153 0.46 21.34 -20.52
C SER A 153 0.75 22.18 -19.26
N GLU A 154 -0.25 22.45 -18.42
CA GLU A 154 -0.16 23.04 -17.10
C GLU A 154 -0.37 21.92 -16.06
N GLY A 155 0.59 21.75 -15.14
CA GLY A 155 0.66 20.60 -14.22
C GLY A 155 -0.65 20.21 -13.53
N SER A 156 -0.76 18.94 -13.15
CA SER A 156 -2.01 18.37 -12.64
C SER A 156 -2.41 18.97 -11.29
N SER A 157 -3.52 19.71 -11.30
CA SER A 157 -4.15 20.22 -10.08
C SER A 157 -4.52 19.08 -9.10
N SER A 158 -4.71 19.39 -7.81
CA SER A 158 -5.26 18.41 -6.86
C SER A 158 -6.61 17.82 -7.30
N ASN A 159 -7.42 18.64 -7.99
CA ASN A 159 -8.74 18.22 -8.47
C ASN A 159 -8.66 17.21 -9.61
N SER A 160 -7.68 17.31 -10.53
CA SER A 160 -7.49 16.35 -11.62
C SER A 160 -7.00 15.01 -11.10
N ARG A 161 -6.04 14.97 -10.17
CA ARG A 161 -5.57 13.71 -9.56
C ARG A 161 -6.66 12.99 -8.78
N ARG A 162 -7.45 13.74 -8.00
CA ARG A 162 -8.62 13.18 -7.30
C ARG A 162 -9.68 12.68 -8.28
N ARG A 163 -9.87 13.38 -9.41
CA ARG A 163 -10.81 12.98 -10.47
C ARG A 163 -10.35 11.68 -11.13
N TYR A 164 -9.08 11.57 -11.48
CA TYR A 164 -8.49 10.34 -12.02
C TYR A 164 -8.76 9.14 -11.11
N ALA A 165 -8.45 9.26 -9.81
CA ALA A 165 -8.67 8.17 -8.85
C ALA A 165 -10.16 7.75 -8.78
N LYS A 166 -11.08 8.72 -8.79
CA LYS A 166 -12.52 8.44 -8.80
C LYS A 166 -12.99 7.75 -10.08
N GLU A 167 -12.48 8.18 -11.23
CA GLU A 167 -12.84 7.59 -12.54
C GLU A 167 -12.29 6.16 -12.67
N ALA A 168 -11.04 5.94 -12.24
CA ALA A 168 -10.44 4.61 -12.15
C ALA A 168 -11.26 3.69 -11.22
N PHE A 169 -11.66 4.18 -10.04
CA PHE A 169 -12.52 3.44 -9.12
C PHE A 169 -13.87 3.07 -9.76
N SER A 170 -14.54 4.04 -10.39
CA SER A 170 -15.83 3.86 -11.06
C SER A 170 -15.72 2.80 -12.17
N ARG A 171 -14.69 2.91 -13.00
CA ARG A 171 -14.45 1.98 -14.11
C ARG A 171 -14.16 0.56 -13.61
N ALA A 172 -13.32 0.40 -12.59
CA ALA A 172 -13.06 -0.90 -11.96
C ALA A 172 -14.33 -1.54 -11.39
N CYS A 173 -15.31 -0.73 -11.00
CA CYS A 173 -16.62 -1.18 -10.53
C CYS A 173 -17.62 -1.49 -11.66
N GLY A 174 -17.23 -1.41 -12.93
CA GLY A 174 -18.13 -1.57 -14.08
C GLY A 174 -19.10 -0.39 -14.25
N GLN A 175 -18.88 0.74 -13.58
CA GLN A 175 -19.74 1.92 -13.70
C GLN A 175 -19.26 2.78 -14.87
N VAL A 176 -20.11 2.93 -15.88
CA VAL A 176 -19.88 3.90 -16.97
C VAL A 176 -20.03 5.30 -16.38
N VAL A 177 -18.93 6.06 -16.34
CA VAL A 177 -18.97 7.49 -16.03
C VAL A 177 -19.69 8.17 -17.20
N ARG A 178 -20.93 8.62 -16.96
CA ARG A 178 -21.69 9.45 -17.91
C ARG A 178 -21.25 10.90 -17.84
#